data_AF-A0A0N9UY29-F1
#
_entry.id   AF-A0A0N9UY29-F1
#
_cell.length_a   1.000
_cell.length_b   1.000
_cell.length_c   1.000
_cell.angle_alpha   90.00
_cell.angle_beta   90.00
_cell.angle_gamma   90.00
#
_symmetry.space_group_name_H-M   'P 1'
#
loop_
_entity.id
_entity.type
_entity.pdbx_description
1 polymer ?
#
loop_
_entity_poly.entity_id
_entity_poly.type
_entity_poly.pdbx_seq_one_letter_code
_entity_poly.pdbx_strand_id
1 'polypeptide(L)'
;MNQTLLDALQYYGAAAATLAALLVSLNLGERWTGGAFVIFVTSSLALIAWGFLQPDSEGIGWQNVALLGINLVGVYSHLIRKKPAGKQASDD
;
A
#
# COMPACT_ATOMS: atom_id res chain seq x y z
N MET A 1 3.07 5.83 26.74
CA MET A 1 3.66 5.65 25.39
C MET A 1 4.39 6.91 24.97
N ASN A 2 5.40 6.78 24.11
CA ASN A 2 6.18 7.93 23.65
C ASN A 2 5.40 8.70 22.57
N GLN A 3 5.01 9.95 22.83
CA GLN A 3 4.23 10.76 21.88
C GLN A 3 4.97 10.95 20.55
N THR A 4 6.29 11.15 20.61
CA THR A 4 7.12 11.27 19.40
C THR A 4 7.03 10.03 18.51
N LEU A 5 6.90 8.83 19.08
CA LEU A 5 6.75 7.60 18.31
C LEU A 5 5.38 7.53 17.63
N LEU A 6 4.32 7.95 18.32
CA LEU A 6 2.96 7.96 17.76
C LEU A 6 2.85 8.97 16.61
N ASP A 7 3.37 10.18 16.82
CA ASP A 7 3.44 11.20 15.78
C ASP A 7 4.25 10.70 14.57
N ALA A 8 5.41 10.08 14.82
CA ALA A 8 6.23 9.52 13.75
C ALA A 8 5.48 8.46 12.94
N LEU A 9 4.78 7.52 13.59
CA LEU A 9 4.00 6.48 12.91
C LEU A 9 2.85 7.08 12.10
N GLN A 10 2.12 8.04 12.69
CA GLN A 10 0.97 8.69 12.05
C GLN A 10 1.39 9.50 10.82
N TYR A 11 2.36 10.40 10.98
CA TYR A 11 2.80 11.27 9.90
C TYR A 11 3.55 10.50 8.80
N TYR A 12 4.35 9.50 9.17
CA TYR A 12 4.96 8.61 8.18
C TYR A 12 3.89 7.86 7.39
N GLY A 13 2.91 7.24 8.08
CA GLY A 13 1.82 6.53 7.44
C GLY A 13 1.03 7.43 6.50
N ALA A 14 0.60 8.60 6.97
CA ALA A 14 -0.13 9.57 6.16
C ALA A 14 0.68 10.00 4.91
N ALA A 15 1.94 10.40 5.08
CA ALA A 15 2.79 10.84 3.98
C ALA A 15 3.05 9.72 2.96
N ALA A 16 3.32 8.50 3.43
CA ALA A 16 3.55 7.34 2.59
C ALA A 16 2.29 6.97 1.78
N ALA A 17 1.11 6.93 2.42
CA ALA A 17 -0.16 6.71 1.72
C ALA A 17 -0.44 7.77 0.67
N THR A 18 -0.22 9.06 0.99
CA THR A 18 -0.42 10.16 0.04
C THR A 18 0.52 10.03 -1.16
N LEU A 19 1.81 9.73 -0.92
CA LEU A 19 2.78 9.53 -1.99
C LEU A 19 2.41 8.32 -2.86
N ALA A 20 2.02 7.20 -2.26
CA ALA A 20 1.58 6.02 -2.99
C ALA A 20 0.35 6.32 -3.86
N ALA A 21 -0.65 7.02 -3.31
CA ALA A 21 -1.84 7.42 -4.04
C ALA A 21 -1.50 8.31 -5.25
N LEU A 22 -0.55 9.25 -5.08
CA LEU A 22 -0.06 10.08 -6.16
C LEU A 22 0.62 9.24 -7.27
N LEU A 23 1.47 8.28 -6.90
CA LEU A 23 2.13 7.41 -7.88
C LEU A 23 1.13 6.57 -8.68
N VAL A 24 0.07 6.06 -8.02
CA VAL A 24 -1.03 5.37 -8.69
C VAL A 24 -1.79 6.32 -9.63
N SER A 25 -2.08 7.56 -9.19
CA SER A 25 -2.86 8.52 -9.99
C SER A 25 -2.12 9.00 -11.23
N LEU A 26 -0.79 9.02 -11.21
CA LEU A 26 0.02 9.39 -12.37
C LEU A 26 0.03 8.32 -13.48
N ASN A 27 -0.46 7.11 -13.20
CA ASN A 27 -0.60 6.01 -14.16
C ASN A 27 0.67 5.78 -15.02
N LEU A 28 1.84 5.79 -14.37
CA LEU A 28 3.16 5.66 -15.02
C LEU A 28 3.46 4.23 -15.53
N GLY A 29 2.47 3.34 -15.49
CA GLY A 29 2.55 1.94 -15.93
C GLY A 29 2.61 0.93 -14.77
N GLU A 30 2.45 -0.33 -15.13
CA GLU A 30 2.22 -1.46 -14.19
C GLU A 30 3.28 -1.57 -13.09
N ARG A 31 4.57 -1.38 -13.44
CA ARG A 31 5.68 -1.50 -12.48
C ARG A 31 5.65 -0.39 -11.42
N TRP A 32 5.31 0.83 -11.81
CA TRP A 32 5.18 1.96 -10.89
C TRP A 32 3.95 1.82 -10.00
N THR A 33 2.82 1.37 -10.55
CA THR A 33 1.63 1.04 -9.77
C THR A 33 1.91 -0.07 -8.75
N GLY A 34 2.62 -1.12 -9.17
CA GLY A 34 3.09 -2.17 -8.27
C GLY A 34 4.01 -1.64 -7.16
N GLY A 35 4.94 -0.74 -7.49
CA GLY A 35 5.79 -0.05 -6.50
C GLY A 35 5.01 0.83 -5.53
N ALA A 36 3.95 1.51 -5.99
CA ALA A 36 3.06 2.29 -5.15
C ALA A 36 2.32 1.41 -4.14
N PHE A 37 1.87 0.20 -4.54
CA PHE A 37 1.30 -0.77 -3.61
C PHE A 37 2.28 -1.21 -2.51
N VAL A 38 3.58 -1.30 -2.81
CA VAL A 38 4.61 -1.59 -1.78
C VAL A 38 4.68 -0.45 -0.77
N ILE A 39 4.63 0.81 -1.20
CA ILE A 39 4.61 1.97 -0.31
C ILE A 39 3.31 1.99 0.52
N PHE A 40 2.17 1.63 -0.08
CA PHE A 40 0.93 1.47 0.68
C PHE A 40 1.03 0.37 1.76
N VAL A 41 1.75 -0.73 1.50
CA VAL A 41 2.00 -1.76 2.54
C VAL A 41 2.75 -1.18 3.73
N THR A 42 3.82 -0.41 3.50
CA THR A 42 4.59 0.19 4.62
C THR A 42 3.77 1.21 5.38
N SER A 43 2.98 2.01 4.67
CA SER A 43 2.00 2.92 5.27
C SER A 43 0.98 2.18 6.14
N SER A 44 0.39 1.10 5.63
CA SER A 44 -0.62 0.33 6.38
C SER A 44 -0.03 -0.26 7.64
N LEU A 45 1.19 -0.79 7.62
CA LEU A 45 1.85 -1.29 8.84
C LEU A 45 2.05 -0.19 9.89
N ALA A 46 2.47 1.01 9.47
CA ALA A 46 2.64 2.13 10.39
C ALA A 46 1.31 2.60 11.00
N LEU A 47 0.24 2.69 10.19
CA LEU A 47 -1.09 3.13 10.65
C LEU A 47 -1.84 2.03 11.41
N ILE A 48 -1.57 0.75 11.17
CA ILE A 48 -2.00 -0.35 12.03
C ILE A 48 -1.36 -0.19 13.41
N ALA A 49 -0.02 -0.04 13.45
CA ALA A 49 0.69 0.13 14.69
C ALA A 49 0.19 1.36 15.45
N TRP A 50 0.07 2.51 14.79
CA TRP A 50 -0.50 3.72 15.38
C TRP A 50 -1.94 3.52 15.84
N GLY A 51 -2.81 2.93 15.01
CA GLY A 51 -4.24 2.76 15.28
C GLY A 51 -4.55 1.88 16.50
N PHE A 52 -3.70 0.89 16.80
CA PHE A 52 -3.85 0.05 18.01
C PHE A 52 -3.10 0.59 19.22
N LEU A 53 -2.19 1.54 19.01
CA LEU A 53 -1.41 2.16 20.06
C LEU A 53 -2.10 3.44 20.59
N GLN A 54 -2.64 4.27 19.70
CA GLN A 54 -3.28 5.53 20.07
C GLN A 54 -4.73 5.28 20.54
N PRO A 55 -5.13 5.80 21.72
CA PRO A 55 -6.52 5.71 22.19
C PRO A 55 -7.52 6.26 21.17
N ASP A 56 -8.68 5.62 21.07
CA ASP A 56 -9.80 6.01 20.19
C ASP A 56 -9.49 5.98 18.67
N SER A 57 -8.40 5.34 18.26
CA SER A 57 -7.97 5.27 16.85
C SER A 57 -8.05 3.88 16.21
N GLU A 58 -8.61 2.89 16.93
CA GLU A 58 -8.69 1.49 16.50
C GLU A 58 -9.40 1.31 15.14
N GLY A 59 -10.36 2.18 14.82
CA GLY A 59 -11.04 2.17 13.52
C GLY A 59 -10.09 2.38 12.33
N ILE A 60 -9.12 3.29 12.47
CA ILE A 60 -8.07 3.52 11.46
C ILE A 60 -7.11 2.32 11.41
N GLY A 61 -6.83 1.71 12.56
CA GLY A 61 -6.05 0.47 12.64
C GLY A 61 -6.68 -0.66 11.83
N TRP A 62 -7.95 -0.98 12.09
CA TRP A 62 -8.68 -2.02 11.36
C TRP A 62 -8.86 -1.72 9.87
N GLN A 63 -9.10 -0.45 9.51
CA GLN A 63 -9.12 -0.04 8.10
C GLN A 63 -7.79 -0.36 7.41
N ASN A 64 -6.66 -0.07 8.07
CA ASN A 64 -5.35 -0.37 7.51
C ASN A 64 -5.02 -1.86 7.51
N VAL A 65 -5.60 -2.68 8.39
CA VAL A 65 -5.53 -4.15 8.30
C VAL A 65 -6.19 -4.63 7.00
N ALA A 66 -7.40 -4.15 6.69
CA ALA A 66 -8.08 -4.48 5.44
C ALA A 66 -7.30 -3.98 4.22
N LEU A 67 -6.80 -2.74 4.27
CA LEU A 67 -5.95 -2.17 3.21
C LEU A 67 -4.66 -2.96 3.03
N LEU A 68 -4.03 -3.45 4.10
CA LEU A 68 -2.82 -4.28 4.00
C LEU A 68 -3.09 -5.51 3.13
N GLY A 69 -4.21 -6.20 3.33
CA GLY A 69 -4.62 -7.31 2.47
C GLY A 69 -4.80 -6.90 1.00
N ILE A 70 -5.47 -5.79 0.75
CA ILE A 70 -5.68 -5.26 -0.61
C ILE A 70 -4.34 -4.87 -1.26
N ASN A 71 -3.47 -4.19 -0.54
CA ASN A 71 -2.17 -3.73 -1.03
C ASN A 71 -1.26 -4.92 -1.36
N LEU A 72 -1.26 -5.97 -0.55
CA LEU A 72 -0.54 -7.22 -0.84
C LEU A 72 -1.05 -7.88 -2.13
N VAL A 73 -2.37 -7.90 -2.35
CA VAL A 73 -2.95 -8.37 -3.63
C VAL A 73 -2.52 -7.47 -4.78
N GLY A 74 -2.48 -6.15 -4.59
CA GLY A 74 -1.98 -5.18 -5.56
C GLY A 74 -0.52 -5.44 -5.96
N VAL A 75 0.37 -5.65 -4.98
CA VAL A 75 1.77 -6.04 -5.18
C VAL A 75 1.85 -7.36 -5.95
N TYR A 76 1.10 -8.37 -5.53
CA TYR A 76 1.10 -9.67 -6.19
C TYR A 76 0.65 -9.58 -7.65
N SER A 77 -0.43 -8.83 -7.93
CA SER A 77 -0.97 -8.70 -9.28
C SER A 77 -0.04 -7.95 -10.24
N HIS A 78 0.61 -6.88 -9.78
CA HIS A 78 1.37 -5.97 -10.65
C HIS A 78 2.87 -6.30 -10.74
N LEU A 79 3.47 -6.85 -9.69
CA LEU A 79 4.91 -7.15 -9.65
C LEU A 79 5.24 -8.65 -9.75
N ILE A 80 4.42 -9.52 -9.15
CA ILE A 80 4.76 -10.93 -8.99
C ILE A 80 4.11 -11.79 -10.08
N ARG A 81 2.82 -11.56 -10.35
CA ARG A 81 2.06 -12.31 -11.32
C ARG A 81 2.57 -11.97 -12.73
N LYS A 82 3.27 -12.92 -13.34
CA LYS A 82 3.62 -12.84 -14.75
C LYS A 82 2.32 -12.82 -15.55
N LYS A 83 2.10 -11.78 -16.37
CA LYS A 83 1.05 -11.83 -17.40
C LYS A 83 1.35 -13.09 -18.23
N PRO A 84 0.36 -13.97 -18.46
CA PRO A 84 0.57 -15.09 -19.37
C PRO A 84 1.11 -14.47 -20.66
N ALA A 85 2.26 -14.96 -21.12
CA ALA A 85 2.75 -14.62 -22.44
C ALA A 85 1.56 -14.83 -23.37
N GLY A 86 1.06 -13.74 -23.96
CA GLY A 86 -0.06 -13.83 -24.87
C GLY A 86 0.26 -14.96 -25.82
N LYS A 87 -0.68 -15.88 -26.00
CA LYS A 87 -0.64 -16.80 -27.12
C LYS A 87 -0.43 -15.89 -28.33
N GLN A 88 0.81 -15.86 -28.84
CA GLN A 88 1.07 -15.49 -30.21
C GLN A 88 0.25 -16.50 -31.00
N ALA A 89 -1.01 -16.13 -31.28
CA ALA A 89 -1.65 -16.61 -32.48
C ALA A 89 -1.00 -15.77 -33.59
N SER A 90 0.21 -16.18 -33.96
CA SER A 90 0.62 -16.07 -35.34
C SER A 90 -0.29 -16.99 -36.14
N ASP A 91 -0.82 -16.50 -37.24
CA ASP A 91 -0.57 -17.03 -38.58
C ASP A 91 -1.64 -16.46 -39.53
N ASP A 92 -1.15 -15.63 -40.45
CA ASP A 92 -1.61 -15.36 -41.82
C ASP A 92 -3.04 -14.84 -42.09
#